data_AF-A0A402CDE0-F1
#
_entry.id   AF-A0A402CDE0-F1
#
_cell.length_a   1.000
_cell.length_b   1.000
_cell.length_c   1.000
_cell.angle_alpha   90.00
_cell.angle_beta   90.00
_cell.angle_gamma   90.00
#
_symmetry.space_group_name_H-M   'P 1'
#
loop_
_entity.id
_entity.type
_entity.pdbx_description
1 polymer ?
#
loop_
_entity_poly.entity_id
_entity_poly.type
_entity_poly.pdbx_seq_one_letter_code
_entity_poly.pdbx_strand_id
1 'polypeptide(L)' 'MVPRSASRRAGEPIIGAHRLRHTAATEILAGGGSLAEVAQILRHHCESTTALYAKVDRAALDLVLRPWPGEQR' A
#
# COMPACT_ATOMS: atom_id res chain seq x y z
N MET A 1 -14.06 7.13 16.89
CA MET A 1 -12.96 6.72 15.99
C MET A 1 -12.46 7.96 15.23
N VAL A 2 -11.20 8.38 15.44
CA VAL A 2 -10.65 9.68 14.98
C VAL A 2 -10.86 9.98 13.48
N PRO A 3 -10.64 9.05 12.54
CA PRO A 3 -10.87 9.32 11.11
C PRO A 3 -12.32 9.66 10.77
N ARG A 4 -13.28 9.01 11.43
CA ARG A 4 -14.71 9.24 11.18
C ARG A 4 -15.15 10.61 11.66
N SER A 5 -14.72 11.02 12.86
CA SER A 5 -15.01 12.36 13.39
C SER A 5 -14.30 13.44 12.58
N ALA A 6 -13.07 13.20 12.11
CA ALA A 6 -12.36 14.10 11.21
C ALA A 6 -13.08 14.26 9.86
N SER A 7 -13.57 13.17 9.26
CA SER A 7 -14.32 13.22 8.00
C SER A 7 -15.57 14.11 8.12
N ARG A 8 -16.35 13.92 9.20
CA ARG A 8 -17.53 14.76 9.49
C ARG A 8 -17.17 16.24 9.64
N ARG A 9 -16.05 16.55 10.31
CA ARG A 9 -15.57 17.93 10.48
C ARG A 9 -15.10 18.55 9.17
N ALA A 10 -14.54 17.74 8.27
CA ALA A 10 -14.06 18.18 6.96
C ALA A 10 -15.18 18.31 5.91
N GLY A 11 -16.42 17.86 6.21
CA GLY A 11 -17.50 17.79 5.24
C GLY A 11 -17.32 16.67 4.19
N GLU A 12 -16.42 15.73 4.46
CA GLU A 12 -16.08 14.63 3.56
C GLU A 12 -16.88 13.36 3.88
N PRO A 13 -17.09 12.45 2.90
CA PRO A 13 -17.63 11.11 3.16
C PRO A 13 -16.85 10.41 4.28
N ILE A 14 -17.53 9.60 5.10
CA ILE A 14 -16.87 8.95 6.24
C ILE A 14 -15.74 8.02 5.78
N ILE A 15 -14.50 8.37 6.11
CA ILE A 15 -13.32 7.54 5.86
C ILE A 15 -12.91 6.82 7.15
N GLY A 16 -12.68 5.50 7.02
CA GLY A 16 -12.17 4.66 8.10
C GLY A 16 -10.64 4.62 8.13
N ALA A 17 -10.07 4.26 9.28
CA ALA A 17 -8.62 4.12 9.46
C ALA A 17 -7.97 3.13 8.47
N HIS A 18 -8.71 2.09 8.06
CA HIS A 18 -8.21 1.11 7.10
C HIS A 18 -7.94 1.73 5.73
N ARG A 19 -8.86 2.57 5.22
CA ARG A 19 -8.67 3.28 3.94
C ARG A 19 -7.48 4.22 3.98
N LEU A 20 -7.35 5.02 5.04
CA LEU A 20 -6.20 5.92 5.20
C LEU A 20 -4.87 5.16 5.23
N ARG A 21 -4.81 4.03 5.94
CA ARG A 21 -3.63 3.16 5.96
C ARG A 21 -3.29 2.66 4.55
N HIS A 22 -4.30 2.22 3.80
CA HIS A 22 -4.09 1.70 2.46
C HIS A 22 -3.58 2.79 1.51
N THR A 23 -4.21 3.96 1.53
CA THR A 23 -3.77 5.12 0.74
C THR A 23 -2.34 5.51 1.09
N ALA A 24 -2.00 5.64 2.37
CA ALA A 24 -0.64 6.01 2.77
C ALA A 24 0.42 5.01 2.27
N ALA A 25 0.18 3.70 2.41
CA ALA A 25 1.10 2.69 1.90
C ALA A 25 1.25 2.76 0.36
N THR A 26 0.14 2.92 -0.37
CA THR A 26 0.16 3.03 -1.83
C THR A 26 0.92 4.27 -2.30
N GLU A 27 0.71 5.42 -1.66
CA GLU A 27 1.41 6.67 -2.02
C GLU A 27 2.92 6.58 -1.72
N ILE A 28 3.32 5.95 -0.61
CA ILE A 28 4.75 5.73 -0.31
C ILE A 28 5.42 4.91 -1.42
N LEU A 29 4.79 3.80 -1.83
CA LEU A 29 5.35 2.94 -2.88
C LEU A 29 5.33 3.64 -4.26
N ALA A 30 4.27 4.39 -4.58
CA ALA A 30 4.20 5.18 -5.80
C ALA A 30 5.29 6.28 -5.86
N GLY A 31 5.70 6.79 -4.70
CA GLY A 31 6.82 7.71 -4.54
C GLY A 31 8.21 7.07 -4.60
N GLY A 32 8.30 5.76 -4.85
CA GLY A 32 9.57 5.01 -4.89
C GLY A 32 10.07 4.53 -3.52
N GLY A 33 9.25 4.64 -2.48
CA GLY A 33 9.54 4.04 -1.18
C GLY A 33 9.44 2.52 -1.20
N SER A 34 9.97 1.88 -0.16
CA SER A 34 10.05 0.42 -0.01
C SER A 34 8.99 -0.15 0.93
N LEU A 35 8.74 -1.46 0.85
CA LEU A 35 7.90 -2.17 1.83
C LEU A 35 8.43 -2.04 3.27
N ALA A 36 9.76 -1.97 3.44
CA ALA A 36 10.36 -1.76 4.76
C ALA A 36 9.97 -0.40 5.34
N GLU A 37 10.04 0.68 4.54
CA GLU A 37 9.60 2.01 4.95
C GLU A 37 8.11 2.06 5.26
N VAL A 38 7.28 1.40 4.45
CA VAL A 38 5.84 1.26 4.73
C VAL A 38 5.60 0.59 6.09
N ALA A 39 6.33 -0.50 6.39
CA ALA A 39 6.22 -1.19 7.67
C ALA A 39 6.58 -0.28 8.86
N GLN A 40 7.65 0.52 8.72
CA GLN A 40 8.09 1.44 9.76
C GLN A 40 7.09 2.59 9.97
N ILE A 41 6.68 3.27 8.90
CA ILE A 41 5.77 4.42 8.97
C ILE A 41 4.40 4.00 9.54
N LEU A 42 3.87 2.86 9.11
CA LEU A 42 2.58 2.35 9.59
C LEU A 42 2.69 1.53 10.88
N ARG A 43 3.92 1.32 11.38
CA ARG A 43 4.26 0.53 12.57
C ARG A 43 3.67 -0.88 12.54
N HIS A 44 3.85 -1.58 11.43
CA HIS A 44 3.48 -2.99 11.33
C HIS A 44 4.48 -3.85 12.09
N HIS A 45 3.97 -4.73 12.96
CA HIS A 45 4.80 -5.70 13.69
C HIS A 45 5.01 -7.01 12.92
N CYS A 46 4.29 -7.20 11.81
CA CYS A 46 4.32 -8.43 11.04
C CYS A 46 4.49 -8.12 9.56
N GLU A 47 5.53 -8.69 8.96
CA GLU A 47 5.87 -8.50 7.55
C GLU A 47 4.73 -8.95 6.63
N SER A 48 4.00 -10.02 6.99
CA SER A 48 2.87 -10.52 6.20
C SER A 48 1.75 -9.47 6.02
N THR A 49 1.57 -8.57 7.00
CA THR A 49 0.61 -7.47 6.90
C THR A 49 1.07 -6.43 5.88
N THR A 50 2.38 -6.14 5.85
CA THR A 50 2.96 -5.21 4.89
C THR A 50 3.05 -5.81 3.48
N ALA A 51 3.30 -7.12 3.36
CA ALA A 51 3.42 -7.82 2.09
C ALA A 51 2.17 -7.70 1.20
N LEU A 52 0.99 -7.45 1.80
CA LEU A 52 -0.24 -7.14 1.07
C LEU A 52 -0.12 -5.93 0.12
N TYR A 53 0.83 -5.03 0.37
CA TYR A 53 1.11 -3.86 -0.46
C TYR A 53 2.05 -4.13 -1.63
N ALA A 54 2.77 -5.25 -1.65
CA ALA A 54 3.69 -5.58 -2.74
C ALA A 54 3.00 -5.56 -4.12
N LYS A 55 1.71 -5.93 -4.16
CA LYS A 55 0.90 -5.97 -5.38
C LYS A 55 0.74 -4.63 -6.11
N VAL A 56 0.97 -3.51 -5.43
CA VAL A 56 0.82 -2.17 -6.04
C VAL A 56 2.15 -1.55 -6.47
N ASP A 57 3.28 -2.16 -6.12
CA ASP A 57 4.62 -1.71 -6.52
C ASP A 57 5.02 -2.34 -7.85
N ARG A 58 4.51 -1.78 -8.96
CA ARG A 58 4.80 -2.30 -10.30
C ARG A 58 6.28 -2.21 -10.67
N ALA A 59 6.97 -1.14 -10.24
CA ALA A 59 8.37 -0.94 -10.56
C ALA A 59 9.25 -2.06 -9.95
N ALA A 60 8.99 -2.43 -8.69
CA ALA A 60 9.68 -3.56 -8.06
C ALA A 60 9.27 -4.91 -8.67
N LEU A 61 7.99 -5.07 -9.04
CA LEU A 61 7.51 -6.30 -9.69
C LEU A 61 8.17 -6.52 -11.05
N ASP A 62 8.36 -5.48 -11.86
CA ASP A 62 8.99 -5.56 -13.19
C ASP A 62 10.39 -6.16 -13.14
N LEU A 63 11.14 -5.95 -12.05
CA LEU A 63 12.49 -6.51 -11.85
C LEU A 63 12.50 -8.04 -11.67
N VAL A 64 11.37 -8.63 -11.25
CA VAL A 64 11.24 -10.07 -10.98
C VAL A 64 10.34 -10.78 -11.99
N LEU A 65 9.76 -10.04 -12.94
CA LEU A 65 8.96 -10.62 -14.01
C LEU A 65 9.81 -11.59 -14.84
N ARG A 66 9.18 -12.70 -15.22
CA ARG A 66 9.73 -13.67 -16.18
C ARG A 66 8.79 -13.72 -17.39
N PRO A 67 9.31 -14.02 -18.60
CA PRO A 67 8.48 -14.23 -19.77
C PRO A 67 7.37 -15.23 -19.47
N TRP A 68 6.19 -15.00 -20.06
CA TRP A 68 5.11 -15.95 -19.92
C TRP A 68 5.51 -17.27 -20.61
N PRO A 69 5.44 -18.42 -19.92
CA PRO A 69 5.96 -19.68 -20.47
C PRO A 69 5.22 -20.17 -21.72
N GLY A 70 4.05 -19.61 -22.03
CA GLY A 70 3.27 -19.94 -23.23
C GLY A 70 3.63 -19.15 -24.49
N GLU A 71 4.53 -18.17 -24.40
CA GLU A 71 4.86 -17.25 -25.51
C GLU A 71 5.98 -17.79 -26.43
N GLN A 72 6.62 -18.90 -26.02
CA GLN A 72 7.74 -19.55 -26.73
C GLN A 72 7.29 -20.68 -27.67
N ARG A 73 6.02 -20.70 -28.10
CA ARG A 73 5.46 -21.74 -28.98
C ARG A 73 5.24 -21.25 -30.40
#